data_AF-J9AGD2-F1
#
_entry.id   AF-J9AGD2-F1
#
_cell.length_a   1.000
_cell.length_b   1.000
_cell.length_c   1.000
_cell.angle_alpha   90.00
_cell.angle_beta   90.00
_cell.angle_gamma   90.00
#
_symmetry.space_group_name_H-M   'P 1'
#
loop_
_entity.id
_entity.type
_entity.pdbx_description
1 polymer ?
#
loop_
_entity_poly.entity_id
_entity_poly.type
_entity_poly.pdbx_seq_one_letter_code
_entity_poly.pdbx_strand_id
1 'polypeptide(L)' 'TDQPRHLQLAIRNDNELNTLLSDVTIAQGGVLPNVHSTLLLKPSNLESTSKQTDDPK' A
#
# COMPACT_ATOMS: atom_id res chain seq x y z
N THR A 1 -11.15 -23.34 4.54
CA THR A 1 -9.71 -23.52 4.28
C THR A 1 -9.08 -22.16 4.34
N ASP A 2 -8.34 -21.87 5.42
CA ASP A 2 -7.72 -20.56 5.56
C ASP A 2 -6.63 -20.42 4.49
N GLN A 3 -6.74 -19.40 3.64
CA GLN A 3 -5.85 -19.24 2.50
C GLN A 3 -4.56 -18.55 2.98
N PRO A 4 -3.35 -18.99 2.56
CA PRO A 4 -2.08 -18.39 3.02
C PRO A 4 -1.99 -16.86 2.86
N ARG A 5 -2.78 -16.28 1.96
CA ARG A 5 -2.94 -14.83 1.81
C ARG A 5 -3.54 -14.16 3.04
N HIS A 6 -4.51 -14.75 3.73
CA HIS A 6 -5.08 -14.15 4.95
C HIS A 6 -4.04 -14.03 6.06
N LEU A 7 -3.21 -15.06 6.25
CA LEU A 7 -2.11 -15.03 7.20
C LEU A 7 -1.07 -13.96 6.83
N GLN A 8 -0.69 -13.88 5.54
CA GLN A 8 0.21 -12.84 5.06
C GLN A 8 -0.35 -11.43 5.29
N LEU A 9 -1.65 -11.20 5.01
CA LEU A 9 -2.29 -9.91 5.24
C LEU A 9 -2.35 -9.58 6.73
N ALA A 10 -2.71 -10.53 7.60
CA ALA A 10 -2.75 -10.30 9.04
C ALA A 10 -1.37 -9.93 9.60
N ILE A 11 -0.32 -10.68 9.20
CA ILE A 11 1.05 -10.45 9.68
C ILE A 11 1.63 -9.13 9.15
N ARG A 12 1.44 -8.82 7.86
CA ARG A 12 2.05 -7.62 7.25
C ARG A 12 1.32 -6.32 7.56
N ASN A 13 0.06 -6.37 8.00
CA ASN A 13 -0.66 -5.18 8.48
C ASN A 13 -0.43 -4.90 9.97
N ASP A 14 0.11 -5.85 10.73
CA ASP A 14 0.44 -5.67 12.15
C ASP A 14 1.93 -5.31 12.31
N ASN A 15 2.23 -4.25 13.06
CA ASN A 15 3.58 -3.72 13.17
C ASN A 15 4.53 -4.64 13.97
N GLU A 16 4.02 -5.24 15.05
CA GLU A 16 4.81 -6.13 15.91
C GLU A 16 5.09 -7.45 15.18
N LEU A 17 4.08 -8.04 14.56
CA LEU A 17 4.23 -9.28 13.81
C LEU A 17 5.07 -9.10 12.54
N ASN A 18 4.92 -7.98 11.82
CA ASN A 18 5.74 -7.70 10.65
C ASN A 18 7.23 -7.55 11.00
N THR A 19 7.53 -6.97 12.16
CA THR A 19 8.90 -6.84 12.67
C THR A 19 9.43 -8.19 13.15
N LEU A 20 8.63 -8.92 13.94
CA LEU A 20 9.01 -10.23 14.48
C LEU A 20 9.29 -11.27 13.38
N LEU A 21 8.54 -11.20 12.28
CA LEU A 21 8.61 -12.14 11.16
C LEU A 21 9.17 -11.50 9.88
N SER A 22 10.07 -10.51 10.01
CA SER A 22 10.62 -9.77 8.87
C SER A 22 11.27 -10.71 7.84
N ASP A 23 12.04 -11.69 8.31
CA ASP A 23 12.89 -12.56 7.50
C ASP A 23 12.23 -13.90 7.14
N VAL A 24 10.98 -14.08 7.56
CA VAL A 24 10.20 -15.29 7.27
C VAL A 24 9.43 -15.12 5.96
N THR A 25 9.54 -16.12 5.09
CA THR A 25 8.78 -16.20 3.83
C THR A 25 7.55 -17.10 4.00
N ILE A 26 6.36 -16.57 3.75
CA ILE A 26 5.11 -17.35 3.75
C ILE A 26 4.81 -17.84 2.34
N ALA A 27 4.94 -19.15 2.10
CA ALA A 27 4.62 -19.75 0.83
C ALA A 27 3.15 -19.49 0.44
N GLN A 28 2.90 -19.14 -0.84
CA GLN A 28 1.57 -18.80 -1.37
C GLN A 28 0.88 -17.58 -0.73
N GLY A 29 1.58 -16.79 0.11
CA GLY A 29 1.02 -15.61 0.78
C GLY A 29 0.89 -14.37 -0.12
N GLY A 30 1.77 -14.25 -1.13
CA GLY A 30 1.83 -13.05 -1.97
C GLY A 30 2.36 -11.82 -1.20
N VAL A 31 1.97 -10.62 -1.64
CA VAL A 31 2.42 -9.34 -1.07
C VAL A 31 1.24 -8.39 -0.85
N LEU A 32 1.44 -7.37 -0.02
CA LEU A 32 0.49 -6.27 0.10
C LEU A 32 0.46 -5.44 -1.20
N PRO A 33 -0.72 -5.11 -1.73
CA PRO A 33 -0.83 -4.19 -2.87
C PRO A 33 -0.25 -2.82 -2.51
N ASN A 34 0.78 -2.39 -3.23
CA ASN A 34 1.37 -1.07 -3.09
C ASN A 34 1.88 -0.61 -4.46
N VAL A 35 1.38 0.53 -4.95
CA VAL A 35 1.77 1.12 -6.23
C VAL A 35 2.37 2.49 -5.97
N HIS A 36 3.62 2.69 -6.38
CA HIS A 36 4.31 3.96 -6.21
C HIS A 36 3.67 5.05 -7.09
N SER A 37 3.48 6.26 -6.56
CA SER A 37 2.76 7.34 -7.25
C SER A 37 3.38 7.75 -8.59
N THR A 38 4.69 7.57 -8.79
CA THR A 38 5.34 7.86 -10.08
C THR A 38 4.99 6.87 -11.18
N LEU A 39 4.48 5.69 -10.81
CA LEU A 39 4.03 4.66 -11.75
C LEU A 39 2.55 4.84 -12.11
N LEU A 40 1.83 5.71 -11.39
CA LEU A 40 0.47 6.06 -11.74
C LEU A 40 0.48 6.97 -12.98
N LEU A 41 -0.36 6.62 -13.96
CA LEU A 41 -0.61 7.50 -15.10
C LEU A 41 -1.23 8.80 -14.57
N LYS A 42 -0.80 9.95 -15.12
CA LYS A 42 -1.47 11.22 -14.86
C LYS A 42 -2.93 11.05 -15.32
N PRO A 43 -3.93 11.23 -14.44
CA PRO A 43 -5.31 11.03 -14.83
C PRO A 43 -5.66 12.02 -15.95
N SER A 44 -5.90 11.51 -17.15
CA SER A 44 -6.57 12.24 -18.21
C SER A 44 -8.06 12.23 -17.86
N ASN A 45 -8.58 13.39 -17.44
CA ASN A 45 -10.00 13.64 -17.16
C ASN A 45 -10.55 13.30 -15.76
N LEU A 46 -9.75 13.53 -14.72
CA LEU A 46 -10.29 13.92 -13.42
C LEU A 46 -10.00 15.41 -13.25
N GLU A 47 -11.06 16.20 -13.35
CA GLU A 47 -11.05 17.65 -13.20
C GLU A 47 -10.22 18.04 -11.98
N SER A 48 -9.18 18.82 -12.25
CA SER A 48 -8.28 19.33 -11.23
C SER A 48 -9.03 20.35 -10.38
N THR A 49 -9.58 19.93 -9.24
CA THR A 49 -9.80 20.89 -8.15
C THR A 49 -8.45 21.16 -7.50
N SER A 50 -7.62 21.92 -8.21
CA SER A 50 -6.47 22.61 -7.64
C SER A 50 -7.03 23.65 -6.66
N LYS A 51 -7.05 23.36 -5.36
CA LYS A 51 -6.98 24.44 -4.37
C LYS A 51 -5.52 24.85 -4.25
N GLN A 52 -5.13 25.69 -5.22
CA GLN A 52 -4.12 26.70 -5.02
C GLN A 52 -4.70 27.70 -4.02
N THR A 53 -4.06 27.84 -2.86
CA THR A 53 -4.12 29.06 -2.05
C THR A 53 -2.70 29.60 -2.00
N ASP A 54 -2.27 30.20 -3.11
CA ASP A 54 -1.40 31.37 -3.05
C ASP A 54 -2.39 32.53 -2.84
N ASP A 55 -2.31 33.32 -1.76
CA ASP A 55 -1.47 34.50 -1.54
C ASP A 55 -2.19 35.37 -0.47
N PRO A 56 -1.72 36.54 0.01
CA PRO A 56 -0.36 37.11 0.07
C PRO A 56 0.01 37.64 1.48
N LYS A 57 1.31 37.65 1.82
CA LYS A 57 2.10 38.77 2.39
C LYS A 57 3.41 38.27 3.00
#